data_AF-A0A238BLL5-F1
#
_entry.id   AF-A0A238BLL5-F1
#
_cell.length_a   1.000
_cell.length_b   1.000
_cell.length_c   1.000
_cell.angle_alpha   90.00
_cell.angle_beta   90.00
_cell.angle_gamma   90.00
#
_symmetry.space_group_name_H-M   'P 1'
#
loop_
_entity.id
_entity.type
_entity.pdbx_description
1 polymer ?
#
loop_
_entity_poly.entity_id
_entity_poly.type
_entity_poly.pdbx_seq_one_letter_code
_entity_poly.pdbx_strand_id
1 'polypeptide(L)'
;MHYRAIVEPRNTRIYGIKEVKYRIAQNFRFLKIILKTFRQVLGCLFIIMIYTIFRDAIEMIRNYLSNIDFNNVYLTPYFWHIDRKREKEGKIFLYPLSKAEMRANNLMTPISPPTKTEIRDSWLPLAKFTFLFVTVLFVIFVDFIFYQVIFNIDGTGFVADLVRQMLEFDYTGHRNATMSLEKCIYNPVSPDWSYVGKYVFGPLAIMLLLQVIFGYVIKRAILFYVIGNIFRKRNKARIIHLYNKMLFVRTNGRKLARARIRFQVERRILEREEIRRKRDWNIEIID
;
A
#
# COMPACT_ATOMS: atom_id res chain seq x y z
N MET A 1 61.15 20.12 -54.63
CA MET A 1 59.77 19.68 -54.91
C MET A 1 58.85 20.34 -53.90
N HIS A 2 57.97 21.25 -54.34
CA HIS A 2 56.93 21.82 -53.46
C HIS A 2 55.69 20.94 -53.56
N TYR A 3 55.37 20.22 -52.49
CA TYR A 3 54.10 19.49 -52.39
C TYR A 3 52.99 20.50 -52.08
N ARG A 4 51.98 20.58 -52.96
CA ARG A 4 50.75 21.35 -52.71
C ARG A 4 49.86 20.50 -51.81
N ALA A 5 49.52 21.03 -50.63
CA ALA A 5 48.52 20.41 -49.77
C ALA A 5 47.20 20.29 -50.54
N ILE A 6 46.65 19.07 -50.61
CA ILE A 6 45.35 18.81 -51.23
C ILE A 6 44.31 19.37 -50.25
N VAL A 7 43.78 20.56 -50.57
CA VAL A 7 42.69 21.16 -49.79
C VAL A 7 41.41 20.43 -50.18
N GLU A 8 40.86 19.64 -49.26
CA GLU A 8 39.61 18.92 -49.52
C GLU A 8 38.48 19.87 -49.97
N PRO A 9 37.66 19.45 -50.97
CA PRO A 9 36.63 20.29 -51.56
C PRO A 9 35.56 20.66 -50.54
N ARG A 10 35.06 21.91 -50.61
CA ARG A 10 34.04 22.47 -49.71
C ARG A 10 32.77 21.60 -49.58
N ASN A 11 32.45 20.82 -50.62
CA ASN A 11 31.23 20.02 -50.69
C ASN A 11 31.25 18.89 -49.64
N THR A 12 32.33 18.11 -49.51
CA THR A 12 32.41 16.99 -48.54
C THR A 12 32.21 17.47 -47.11
N ARG A 13 32.78 18.62 -46.75
CA ARG A 13 32.58 19.25 -45.43
C ARG A 13 31.14 19.68 -45.15
N ILE A 14 30.40 20.14 -46.15
CA ILE A 14 28.98 20.50 -45.99
C ILE A 14 28.13 19.24 -45.75
N TYR A 15 28.48 18.10 -46.36
CA TYR A 15 27.79 16.83 -46.13
C TYR A 15 28.01 16.33 -44.68
N GLY A 16 29.23 16.42 -44.14
CA GLY A 16 29.54 16.03 -42.76
C GLY A 16 28.75 16.83 -41.70
N ILE A 17 28.70 18.17 -41.81
CA ILE A 17 27.91 19.02 -40.89
C ILE A 17 26.43 18.66 -40.93
N LYS A 18 25.90 18.46 -42.14
CA LYS A 18 24.48 18.11 -42.33
C LYS A 18 24.17 16.77 -41.69
N GLU A 19 25.07 15.80 -41.81
CA GLU A 19 24.92 14.47 -41.22
C GLU A 19 24.98 14.50 -39.69
N VAL A 20 25.93 15.23 -39.09
CA VAL A 20 26.01 15.43 -37.63
C VAL A 20 24.77 16.14 -37.09
N LYS A 21 24.34 17.23 -37.74
CA LYS A 21 23.11 17.95 -37.37
C LYS A 21 21.88 17.04 -37.46
N TYR A 22 21.81 16.19 -38.48
CA TYR A 22 20.72 15.25 -38.65
C TYR A 22 20.71 14.17 -37.56
N ARG A 23 21.86 13.57 -37.23
CA ARG A 23 21.97 12.58 -36.13
C ARG A 23 21.58 13.18 -34.78
N ILE A 24 22.05 14.39 -34.46
CA ILE A 24 21.70 15.08 -33.22
C ILE A 24 20.20 15.36 -33.17
N ALA A 25 19.63 15.95 -34.24
CA ALA A 25 18.20 16.24 -34.31
C ALA A 25 17.34 14.97 -34.21
N GLN A 26 17.80 13.86 -34.80
CA GLN A 26 17.15 12.57 -34.73
C GLN A 26 17.16 12.01 -33.29
N ASN A 27 18.29 12.03 -32.58
CA ASN A 27 18.39 11.56 -31.20
C ASN A 27 17.51 12.38 -30.24
N PHE A 28 17.49 13.71 -30.39
CA PHE A 28 16.58 14.57 -29.63
C PHE A 28 15.10 14.29 -29.94
N ARG A 29 14.77 14.00 -31.21
CA ARG A 29 13.42 13.61 -31.62
C ARG A 29 13.00 12.29 -30.97
N PHE A 30 13.88 11.29 -30.93
CA PHE A 30 13.63 10.03 -30.23
C PHE A 30 13.43 10.24 -28.73
N LEU A 31 14.31 10.98 -28.07
CA LEU A 31 14.20 11.28 -26.64
C LEU A 31 12.88 12.01 -26.31
N LYS A 32 12.48 12.97 -27.15
CA LYS A 32 11.19 13.67 -27.02
C LYS A 32 9.99 12.73 -27.17
N ILE A 33 10.05 11.77 -28.09
CA ILE A 33 9.00 10.75 -28.26
C ILE A 33 8.93 9.87 -27.00
N ILE A 34 10.07 9.40 -26.49
CA ILE A 34 10.16 8.56 -25.28
C ILE A 34 9.60 9.30 -24.05
N LEU A 35 9.97 10.56 -23.83
CA LEU A 35 9.44 11.35 -22.71
C LEU A 35 7.92 11.57 -22.84
N LYS A 36 7.42 11.80 -24.06
CA LYS A 36 5.99 11.98 -24.30
C LYS A 36 5.21 10.69 -24.03
N THR A 37 5.71 9.53 -24.48
CA THR A 37 5.07 8.23 -24.24
C THR A 37 5.14 7.86 -22.76
N PHE A 38 6.27 8.08 -22.10
CA PHE A 38 6.43 7.87 -20.66
C PHE A 38 5.40 8.68 -19.85
N ARG A 39 5.24 9.97 -20.17
CA ARG A 39 4.22 10.83 -19.55
C ARG A 39 2.81 10.29 -19.74
N GLN A 40 2.47 9.79 -20.93
CA GLN A 40 1.16 9.20 -21.21
C GLN A 40 0.94 7.91 -20.41
N VAL A 41 1.95 7.04 -20.32
CA VAL A 41 1.89 5.80 -19.53
C VAL A 41 1.67 6.11 -18.06
N LEU A 42 2.41 7.06 -17.48
CA LEU A 42 2.21 7.50 -16.10
C LEU A 42 0.80 8.04 -15.87
N GLY A 43 0.26 8.82 -16.81
CA GLY A 43 -1.12 9.30 -16.76
C GLY A 43 -2.15 8.16 -16.72
N CYS A 44 -1.99 7.15 -17.57
CA CYS A 44 -2.85 5.96 -17.56
C CYS A 44 -2.76 5.18 -16.25
N LEU A 45 -1.54 4.97 -15.72
CA LEU A 45 -1.32 4.30 -14.44
C LEU A 45 -1.98 5.05 -13.28
N PHE A 46 -1.94 6.38 -13.30
CA PHE A 46 -2.60 7.22 -12.29
C PHE A 46 -4.13 7.03 -12.31
N ILE A 47 -4.75 6.99 -13.49
CA ILE A 47 -6.19 6.73 -13.64
C ILE A 47 -6.55 5.34 -13.10
N ILE A 48 -5.77 4.31 -13.45
CA ILE A 48 -5.99 2.94 -12.95
C ILE A 48 -5.87 2.90 -11.42
N MET A 49 -4.89 3.61 -10.85
CA MET A 49 -4.71 3.70 -9.41
C MET A 49 -5.94 4.31 -8.75
N ILE A 50 -6.44 5.45 -9.24
CA ILE A 50 -7.66 6.09 -8.73
C ILE A 50 -8.84 5.12 -8.81
N TYR A 51 -9.05 4.48 -9.95
CA TYR A 51 -10.13 3.52 -10.14
C TYR A 51 -10.04 2.37 -9.13
N THR A 52 -8.84 1.83 -8.86
CA THR A 52 -8.67 0.75 -7.86
C THR A 52 -9.07 1.21 -6.46
N ILE A 53 -8.70 2.45 -6.07
CA ILE A 53 -9.06 3.02 -4.76
C ILE A 53 -10.58 3.16 -4.63
N PHE A 54 -11.23 3.69 -5.66
CA PHE A 54 -12.69 3.82 -5.68
C PHE A 54 -13.41 2.47 -5.64
N ARG A 55 -12.94 1.50 -6.43
CA ARG A 55 -13.48 0.14 -6.43
C ARG A 55 -13.38 -0.49 -5.04
N ASP A 56 -12.21 -0.41 -4.40
CA ASP A 56 -11.97 -0.99 -3.07
C ASP A 56 -12.87 -0.35 -2.00
N ALA A 57 -13.10 0.96 -2.09
CA ALA A 57 -14.00 1.67 -1.18
C ALA A 57 -15.46 1.24 -1.34
N ILE A 58 -15.95 1.11 -2.58
CA ILE A 58 -17.30 0.62 -2.88
C ILE A 58 -17.45 -0.82 -2.40
N GLU A 59 -16.45 -1.67 -2.64
CA GLU A 59 -16.46 -3.07 -2.22
C GLU A 59 -16.56 -3.20 -0.69
N MET A 60 -15.80 -2.37 0.04
CA MET A 60 -15.87 -2.31 1.49
C MET A 60 -17.28 -1.91 1.98
N ILE A 61 -17.90 -0.89 1.38
CA ILE A 61 -19.27 -0.46 1.75
C ILE A 61 -20.28 -1.55 1.42
N ARG A 62 -20.18 -2.17 0.24
CA ARG A 62 -21.06 -3.26 -0.17
C ARG A 62 -21.00 -4.42 0.82
N ASN A 63 -19.79 -4.85 1.18
CA ASN A 63 -19.57 -5.92 2.16
C ASN A 63 -20.05 -5.55 3.56
N TYR A 64 -19.92 -4.28 3.96
CA TYR A 64 -20.47 -3.77 5.22
C TYR A 64 -22.00 -3.89 5.29
N LEU A 65 -22.67 -3.61 4.17
CA LEU A 65 -24.14 -3.63 4.07
C LEU A 65 -24.71 -5.03 3.84
N SER A 66 -24.05 -5.87 3.04
CA SER A 66 -24.53 -7.21 2.72
C SER A 66 -24.22 -8.21 3.84
N ASN A 67 -22.97 -8.31 4.26
CA ASN A 67 -22.50 -9.32 5.22
C ASN A 67 -22.49 -8.76 6.64
N ILE A 68 -23.18 -9.44 7.58
CA ILE A 68 -23.29 -8.99 8.97
C ILE A 68 -22.06 -9.35 9.81
N ASP A 69 -21.30 -10.37 9.39
CA ASP A 69 -20.06 -10.82 10.02
C ASP A 69 -18.82 -10.07 9.48
N PHE A 70 -18.94 -9.33 8.37
CA PHE A 70 -17.81 -8.62 7.75
C PHE A 70 -17.14 -7.64 8.71
N ASN A 71 -15.92 -7.97 9.18
CA ASN A 71 -15.18 -7.18 10.17
C ASN A 71 -16.00 -6.84 11.43
N ASN A 72 -16.92 -7.72 11.85
CA ASN A 72 -17.78 -7.52 13.00
C ASN A 72 -17.22 -8.20 14.26
N VAL A 73 -16.02 -7.81 14.67
CA VAL A 73 -15.29 -8.39 15.81
C VAL A 73 -15.02 -7.39 16.95
N TYR A 74 -15.59 -6.19 16.85
CA TYR A 74 -15.20 -5.08 17.70
C TYR A 74 -16.17 -4.82 18.86
N LEU A 75 -15.61 -4.69 20.05
CA LEU A 75 -16.34 -4.37 21.28
C LEU A 75 -16.58 -2.85 21.35
N THR A 76 -17.78 -2.43 20.96
CA THR A 76 -18.18 -1.01 20.94
C THR A 76 -18.83 -0.57 22.26
N PRO A 77 -18.92 0.74 22.55
CA PRO A 77 -19.66 1.23 23.73
C PRO A 77 -21.12 0.78 23.76
N TYR A 78 -21.76 0.67 22.58
CA TYR A 78 -23.14 0.20 22.46
C TYR A 78 -23.28 -1.30 22.80
N PHE A 79 -22.26 -2.12 22.52
CA PHE A 79 -22.22 -3.53 22.95
C PHE A 79 -22.34 -3.63 24.48
N TRP A 80 -21.56 -2.83 25.21
CA TRP A 80 -21.57 -2.81 26.68
C TRP A 80 -22.83 -2.15 27.26
N HIS A 81 -23.51 -1.30 26.49
CA HIS A 81 -24.81 -0.78 26.88
C HIS A 81 -25.88 -1.89 26.87
N ILE A 82 -25.88 -2.77 25.87
CA ILE A 82 -26.76 -3.94 25.82
C ILE A 82 -26.48 -4.86 27.02
N ASP A 83 -25.21 -5.11 27.32
CA ASP A 83 -24.82 -6.01 28.41
C ASP A 83 -25.28 -5.51 29.79
N ARG A 84 -25.00 -4.24 30.11
CA ARG A 84 -25.46 -3.59 31.36
C ARG A 84 -26.98 -3.56 31.47
N LYS A 85 -27.69 -3.38 30.36
CA LYS A 85 -29.15 -3.44 30.37
C LYS A 85 -29.65 -4.84 30.76
N ARG A 86 -29.04 -5.90 30.21
CA ARG A 86 -29.42 -7.28 30.54
C ARG A 86 -29.06 -7.68 31.97
N GLU A 87 -27.94 -7.19 32.47
CA GLU A 87 -27.53 -7.35 33.87
C GLU A 87 -28.58 -6.75 34.82
N LYS A 88 -29.01 -5.50 34.56
CA LYS A 88 -30.09 -4.85 35.34
C LYS A 88 -31.43 -5.59 35.26
N GLU A 89 -31.71 -6.22 34.13
CA GLU A 89 -32.91 -7.04 33.93
C GLU A 89 -32.79 -8.45 34.53
N GLY A 90 -31.67 -8.80 35.18
CA GLY A 90 -31.44 -10.14 35.74
C GLY A 90 -31.30 -11.25 34.69
N LYS A 91 -31.10 -10.90 33.41
CA LYS A 91 -30.95 -11.85 32.30
C LYS A 91 -29.50 -12.30 32.19
N ILE A 92 -29.28 -13.44 31.52
CA ILE A 92 -27.91 -13.89 31.19
C ILE A 92 -27.18 -12.79 30.40
N PHE A 93 -26.01 -12.41 30.89
CA PHE A 93 -25.13 -11.37 30.37
C PHE A 93 -23.70 -11.90 30.13
N LEU A 94 -22.86 -11.08 29.49
CA LEU A 94 -21.52 -11.45 29.01
C LEU A 94 -20.38 -11.02 29.93
N TYR A 95 -20.51 -9.93 30.68
CA TYR A 95 -19.47 -9.55 31.63
C TYR A 95 -19.33 -10.57 32.78
N PRO A 96 -18.10 -10.89 33.26
CA PRO A 96 -16.81 -10.60 32.65
C PRO A 96 -16.53 -11.52 31.44
N LEU A 97 -15.82 -10.99 30.43
CA LEU A 97 -15.32 -11.78 29.30
C LEU A 97 -13.98 -12.41 29.65
N SER A 98 -13.85 -13.73 29.46
CA SER A 98 -12.56 -14.42 29.64
C SER A 98 -11.62 -14.14 28.47
N LYS A 99 -10.30 -14.08 28.72
CA LYS A 99 -9.28 -13.96 27.67
C LYS A 99 -9.39 -15.08 26.62
N ALA A 100 -9.79 -16.29 27.04
CA ALA A 100 -10.01 -17.42 26.14
C ALA A 100 -11.20 -17.17 25.20
N GLU A 101 -12.30 -16.59 25.69
CA GLU A 101 -13.48 -16.26 24.87
C GLU A 101 -13.17 -15.13 23.89
N MET A 102 -12.39 -14.13 24.33
CA MET A 102 -11.92 -13.06 23.46
C MET A 102 -11.07 -13.60 22.31
N ARG A 103 -10.12 -14.50 22.60
CA ARG A 103 -9.26 -15.11 21.59
C ARG A 103 -10.03 -16.04 20.66
N ALA A 104 -10.93 -16.87 21.19
CA ALA A 104 -11.73 -17.81 20.39
C ALA A 104 -12.62 -17.10 19.35
N ASN A 105 -13.10 -15.90 19.66
CA ASN A 105 -13.95 -15.12 18.76
C ASN A 105 -13.20 -13.95 18.08
N ASN A 106 -11.87 -13.90 18.20
CA ASN A 106 -11.01 -12.83 17.68
C ASN A 106 -11.50 -11.41 18.03
N LEU A 107 -12.04 -11.23 19.25
CA LEU A 107 -12.60 -9.95 19.68
C LEU A 107 -11.51 -8.90 19.85
N MET A 108 -11.81 -7.69 19.39
CA MET A 108 -10.89 -6.56 19.41
C MET A 108 -11.54 -5.31 20.00
N THR A 109 -10.74 -4.45 20.60
CA THR A 109 -11.15 -3.07 20.86
C THR A 109 -10.87 -2.22 19.61
N PRO A 110 -11.66 -1.18 19.32
CA PRO A 110 -11.43 -0.34 18.14
C PRO A 110 -10.01 0.25 18.07
N ILE A 111 -9.40 0.52 19.23
CA ILE A 111 -8.07 1.14 19.40
C ILE A 111 -6.98 0.06 19.67
N SER A 112 -7.20 -1.19 19.28
CA SER A 112 -6.18 -2.23 19.43
C SER A 112 -5.04 -2.08 18.40
N PRO A 113 -3.84 -2.63 18.67
CA PRO A 113 -2.75 -2.69 17.68
C PRO A 113 -3.15 -3.47 16.40
N PRO A 114 -2.40 -3.29 15.30
CA PRO A 114 -2.74 -3.89 14.01
C PRO A 114 -2.61 -5.42 14.06
N THR A 115 -3.53 -6.08 13.35
CA THR A 115 -3.57 -7.53 13.20
C THR A 115 -2.58 -7.98 12.11
N LYS A 116 -2.07 -9.21 12.16
CA LYS A 116 -1.20 -9.77 11.11
C LYS A 116 -1.82 -9.67 9.71
N THR A 117 -3.14 -9.82 9.61
CA THR A 117 -3.89 -9.64 8.37
C THR A 117 -3.86 -8.19 7.89
N GLU A 118 -4.12 -7.22 8.77
CA GLU A 118 -4.07 -5.79 8.45
C GLU A 118 -2.67 -5.32 8.04
N ILE A 119 -1.62 -5.89 8.66
CA ILE A 119 -0.23 -5.63 8.28
C ILE A 119 0.04 -6.16 6.86
N ARG A 120 -0.39 -7.40 6.57
CA ARG A 120 -0.25 -8.00 5.24
C ARG A 120 -1.00 -7.18 4.18
N ASP A 121 -2.20 -6.72 4.51
CA ASP A 121 -3.02 -5.91 3.61
C ASP A 121 -2.45 -4.50 3.39
N SER A 122 -1.50 -4.07 4.22
CA SER A 122 -0.79 -2.79 4.08
C SER A 122 0.40 -2.87 3.11
N TRP A 123 0.79 -4.07 2.67
CA TRP A 123 1.88 -4.25 1.71
C TRP A 123 1.58 -3.69 0.32
N LEU A 124 0.35 -3.87 -0.18
CA LEU A 124 -0.01 -3.38 -1.52
C LEU A 124 -0.02 -1.84 -1.60
N PRO A 125 -0.62 -1.11 -0.64
CA PRO A 125 -0.46 0.35 -0.55
C PRO A 125 1.00 0.78 -0.45
N LEU A 126 1.82 0.07 0.34
CA LEU A 126 3.25 0.36 0.45
C LEU A 126 3.98 0.19 -0.89
N ALA A 127 3.72 -0.88 -1.63
CA ALA A 127 4.30 -1.10 -2.96
C ALA A 127 3.89 -0.02 -3.97
N LYS A 128 2.63 0.45 -3.92
CA LYS A 128 2.17 1.58 -4.75
C LYS A 128 2.91 2.87 -4.38
N PHE A 129 3.10 3.13 -3.09
CA PHE A 129 3.85 4.28 -2.59
C PHE A 129 5.32 4.22 -3.02
N THR A 130 5.99 3.08 -2.87
CA THR A 130 7.40 2.94 -3.25
C THR A 130 7.60 3.13 -4.75
N PHE A 131 6.71 2.58 -5.59
CA PHE A 131 6.76 2.82 -7.03
C PHE A 131 6.61 4.30 -7.38
N LEU A 132 5.66 4.99 -6.74
CA LEU A 132 5.44 6.43 -6.93
C LEU A 132 6.65 7.25 -6.44
N PHE A 133 7.22 6.90 -5.28
CA PHE A 133 8.40 7.54 -4.73
C PHE A 133 9.62 7.40 -5.66
N VAL A 134 9.90 6.18 -6.15
CA VAL A 134 10.97 5.93 -7.13
C VAL A 134 10.75 6.73 -8.42
N THR A 135 9.51 6.79 -8.91
CA THR A 135 9.17 7.56 -10.11
C THR A 135 9.45 9.05 -9.93
N VAL A 136 9.06 9.63 -8.77
CA VAL A 136 9.32 11.04 -8.47
C VAL A 136 10.82 11.31 -8.34
N LEU A 137 11.56 10.44 -7.65
CA LEU A 137 13.03 10.56 -7.56
C LEU A 137 13.69 10.50 -8.94
N PHE A 138 13.22 9.61 -9.82
CA PHE A 138 13.72 9.50 -11.18
C PHE A 138 13.49 10.80 -11.98
N VAL A 139 12.30 11.41 -11.88
CA VAL A 139 12.01 12.69 -12.55
C VAL A 139 12.93 13.80 -12.02
N ILE A 140 13.09 13.93 -10.70
CA ILE A 140 13.99 14.93 -10.10
C ILE A 140 15.43 14.70 -10.53
N PHE A 141 15.88 13.44 -10.59
CA PHE A 141 17.21 13.09 -11.05
C PHE A 141 17.44 13.50 -12.50
N VAL A 142 16.48 13.20 -13.39
CA VAL A 142 16.53 13.60 -14.79
C VAL A 142 16.59 15.13 -14.92
N ASP A 143 15.78 15.87 -14.17
CA ASP A 143 15.79 17.34 -14.16
C ASP A 143 17.12 17.91 -13.65
N PHE A 144 17.71 17.29 -12.61
CA PHE A 144 19.03 17.66 -12.11
C PHE A 144 20.14 17.42 -13.15
N ILE A 145 20.10 16.29 -13.85
CA ILE A 145 21.03 16.00 -14.95
C ILE A 145 20.85 17.01 -16.07
N PHE A 146 19.62 17.36 -16.46
CA PHE A 146 19.38 18.39 -17.47
C PHE A 146 19.92 19.76 -17.03
N TYR A 147 19.72 20.17 -15.78
CA TYR A 147 20.29 21.39 -15.23
C TYR A 147 21.83 21.38 -15.33
N GLN A 148 22.47 20.29 -14.89
CA GLN A 148 23.93 20.14 -14.97
C GLN A 148 24.44 20.16 -16.41
N VAL A 149 23.71 19.53 -17.34
CA VAL A 149 24.07 19.54 -18.76
C VAL A 149 24.01 20.96 -19.32
N ILE A 150 22.94 21.70 -19.07
CA ILE A 150 22.76 23.07 -19.59
C ILE A 150 23.76 24.03 -18.95
N PHE A 151 24.02 23.91 -17.65
CA PHE A 151 25.00 24.74 -16.95
C PHE A 151 26.44 24.49 -17.41
N ASN A 152 26.80 23.23 -17.72
CA ASN A 152 28.14 22.85 -18.16
C ASN A 152 28.33 22.93 -19.69
N ILE A 153 27.44 23.58 -20.45
CA ILE A 153 27.66 23.79 -21.91
C ILE A 153 28.95 24.62 -22.17
N ASP A 154 29.47 25.34 -21.17
CA ASP A 154 30.78 26.00 -21.19
C ASP A 154 31.94 25.20 -20.53
N GLY A 155 31.69 24.03 -19.93
CA GLY A 155 32.65 23.32 -19.06
C GLY A 155 32.95 21.86 -19.42
N THR A 156 34.15 21.37 -19.06
CA THR A 156 34.59 19.97 -19.21
C THR A 156 33.73 19.00 -18.37
N GLY A 157 33.06 18.04 -19.00
CA GLY A 157 32.29 17.01 -18.31
C GLY A 157 31.79 15.93 -19.28
N PHE A 158 31.40 14.76 -18.81
CA PHE A 158 31.10 13.58 -19.66
C PHE A 158 30.11 13.84 -20.80
N VAL A 159 29.08 14.67 -20.59
CA VAL A 159 28.10 15.01 -21.65
C VAL A 159 28.64 16.10 -22.58
N ALA A 160 29.41 17.05 -22.07
CA ALA A 160 30.14 18.00 -22.91
C ALA A 160 31.21 17.28 -23.76
N ASP A 161 31.82 16.22 -23.23
CA ASP A 161 32.73 15.32 -23.93
C ASP A 161 32.00 14.39 -24.89
N LEU A 162 30.77 13.95 -24.60
CA LEU A 162 29.92 13.22 -25.54
C LEU A 162 29.51 14.14 -26.70
N VAL A 163 29.09 15.38 -26.40
CA VAL A 163 28.73 16.39 -27.40
C VAL A 163 29.98 16.79 -28.20
N ARG A 164 31.13 16.98 -27.57
CA ARG A 164 32.42 17.20 -28.24
C ARG A 164 32.81 16.01 -29.09
N GLN A 165 32.77 14.77 -28.60
CA GLN A 165 33.04 13.57 -29.41
C GLN A 165 32.08 13.43 -30.58
N MET A 166 30.80 13.79 -30.41
CA MET A 166 29.81 13.82 -31.50
C MET A 166 30.08 14.95 -32.51
N LEU A 167 30.71 16.05 -32.09
CA LEU A 167 31.10 17.19 -32.93
C LEU A 167 32.51 17.04 -33.54
N GLU A 168 33.42 16.36 -32.85
CA GLU A 168 34.84 16.16 -33.18
C GLU A 168 35.05 14.96 -34.10
N PHE A 169 34.09 14.05 -34.23
CA PHE A 169 34.25 12.86 -35.07
C PHE A 169 34.38 13.16 -36.57
N ASP A 170 34.33 14.41 -37.02
CA ASP A 170 34.77 14.76 -38.39
C ASP A 170 35.09 16.25 -38.65
N TYR A 171 35.78 16.93 -37.73
CA TYR A 171 36.05 18.37 -37.88
C TYR A 171 37.51 18.77 -37.70
N THR A 172 38.38 18.41 -38.65
CA THR A 172 39.77 18.92 -38.76
C THR A 172 39.86 20.33 -39.37
N GLY A 173 38.85 21.17 -39.13
CA GLY A 173 38.76 22.50 -39.72
C GLY A 173 38.56 23.59 -38.67
N HIS A 174 39.64 24.17 -38.15
CA HIS A 174 39.59 25.45 -37.45
C HIS A 174 38.99 26.52 -38.39
N ARG A 175 37.76 26.97 -38.10
CA ARG A 175 37.18 28.19 -38.68
C ARG A 175 36.44 28.97 -37.60
N ASN A 176 36.64 30.28 -37.64
CA ASN A 176 35.85 31.28 -36.92
C ASN A 176 34.43 31.30 -37.50
N ALA A 177 33.60 30.32 -37.14
CA ALA A 177 32.19 30.35 -37.41
C ALA A 177 31.53 31.19 -36.31
N THR A 178 31.22 32.45 -36.60
CA THR A 178 30.33 33.25 -35.76
C THR A 178 28.90 32.75 -35.94
N MET A 179 28.55 31.67 -35.24
CA MET A 179 27.16 31.30 -35.04
C MET A 179 26.53 32.33 -34.10
N SER A 180 25.47 33.01 -34.56
CA SER A 180 24.75 33.99 -33.74
C SER A 180 24.19 33.32 -32.48
N LEU A 181 24.85 33.54 -31.34
CA LEU A 181 24.54 32.95 -30.04
C LEU A 181 23.33 33.61 -29.36
N GLU A 182 22.74 34.66 -29.97
CA GLU A 182 21.63 35.43 -29.38
C GLU A 182 20.39 34.58 -29.07
N LYS A 183 20.19 33.44 -29.75
CA LYS A 183 19.01 32.59 -29.55
C LYS A 183 19.24 31.38 -28.63
N CYS A 184 20.45 31.20 -28.11
CA CYS A 184 20.83 30.06 -27.27
C CYS A 184 21.03 30.41 -25.78
N ILE A 185 20.74 31.63 -25.35
CA ILE A 185 20.86 32.01 -23.94
C ILE A 185 19.63 31.48 -23.18
N TYR A 186 19.62 30.18 -22.92
CA TYR A 186 18.74 29.59 -21.91
C TYR A 186 19.50 29.65 -20.58
N ASN A 187 19.16 30.60 -19.72
CA ASN A 187 19.76 30.66 -18.38
C ASN A 187 19.30 29.42 -17.59
N PRO A 188 20.21 28.53 -17.17
CA PRO A 188 19.86 27.37 -16.37
C PRO A 188 19.33 27.85 -15.01
N VAL A 189 18.05 27.59 -14.74
CA VAL A 189 17.44 27.87 -13.44
C VAL A 189 17.74 26.68 -12.52
N SER A 190 18.43 26.94 -11.41
CA SER A 190 18.73 25.91 -10.42
C SER A 190 17.45 25.34 -9.81
N PRO A 191 17.38 24.01 -9.54
CA PRO A 191 16.26 23.44 -8.83
C PRO A 191 16.08 24.13 -7.47
N ASP A 192 14.90 24.68 -7.21
CA ASP A 192 14.57 25.24 -5.90
C ASP A 192 14.31 24.09 -4.92
N TRP A 193 15.34 23.74 -4.15
CA TRP A 193 15.27 22.67 -3.15
C TRP A 193 14.26 22.96 -2.04
N SER A 194 13.96 24.23 -1.73
CA SER A 194 12.93 24.59 -0.77
C SER A 194 11.54 24.27 -1.30
N TYR A 195 11.30 24.62 -2.57
CA TYR A 195 10.06 24.28 -3.27
C TYR A 195 9.87 22.77 -3.38
N VAL A 196 10.90 22.03 -3.81
CA VAL A 196 10.86 20.56 -3.92
C VAL A 196 10.61 19.92 -2.55
N GLY A 197 11.29 20.38 -1.51
CA GLY A 197 11.06 19.93 -0.14
C GLY A 197 9.60 20.09 0.30
N LYS A 198 9.05 21.29 0.13
CA LYS A 198 7.71 21.63 0.61
C LYS A 198 6.59 20.99 -0.21
N TYR A 199 6.67 21.02 -1.54
CA TYR A 199 5.58 20.64 -2.42
C TYR A 199 5.70 19.22 -2.99
N VAL A 200 6.87 18.60 -2.93
CA VAL A 200 7.07 17.22 -3.42
C VAL A 200 7.30 16.27 -2.25
N PHE A 201 8.35 16.47 -1.46
CA PHE A 201 8.66 15.56 -0.35
C PHE A 201 7.66 15.65 0.80
N GLY A 202 7.14 16.84 1.11
CA GLY A 202 6.10 17.03 2.12
C GLY A 202 4.85 16.16 1.88
N PRO A 203 4.17 16.27 0.72
CA PRO A 203 3.03 15.41 0.39
C PRO A 203 3.37 13.92 0.35
N LEU A 204 4.56 13.54 -0.13
CA LEU A 204 5.01 12.13 -0.11
C LEU A 204 5.17 11.60 1.32
N ALA A 205 5.74 12.39 2.22
CA ALA A 205 5.86 12.02 3.63
C ALA A 205 4.47 11.89 4.29
N ILE A 206 3.56 12.82 4.03
CA ILE A 206 2.18 12.74 4.51
C ILE A 206 1.48 11.47 3.98
N MET A 207 1.65 11.17 2.68
CA MET A 207 1.10 9.97 2.07
C MET A 207 1.65 8.70 2.71
N LEU A 208 2.96 8.64 2.99
CA LEU A 208 3.60 7.53 3.73
C LEU A 208 3.00 7.36 5.12
N LEU A 209 2.89 8.45 5.89
CA LEU A 209 2.30 8.44 7.23
C LEU A 209 0.85 7.94 7.20
N LEU A 210 0.03 8.49 6.31
CA LEU A 210 -1.40 8.15 6.24
C LEU A 210 -1.65 6.74 5.69
N GLN A 211 -0.96 6.32 4.62
CA GLN A 211 -1.24 5.04 3.99
C GLN A 211 -0.55 3.86 4.68
N VAL A 212 0.68 4.02 5.16
CA VAL A 212 1.49 2.90 5.66
C VAL A 212 1.41 2.81 7.17
N ILE A 213 1.63 3.92 7.86
CA ILE A 213 1.65 3.90 9.34
C ILE A 213 0.23 3.88 9.89
N PHE A 214 -0.63 4.75 9.38
CA PHE A 214 -2.01 4.89 9.87
C PHE A 214 -3.07 4.25 8.98
N GLY A 215 -2.69 3.48 7.95
CA GLY A 215 -3.66 2.90 7.00
C GLY A 215 -4.71 2.02 7.67
N TYR A 216 -4.31 1.18 8.63
CA TYR A 216 -5.23 0.34 9.40
C TYR A 216 -6.12 1.17 10.33
N VAL A 217 -5.57 2.23 10.96
CA VAL A 217 -6.31 3.15 11.82
C VAL A 217 -7.37 3.88 11.01
N ILE A 218 -7.02 4.38 9.83
CA ILE A 218 -7.94 5.06 8.92
C ILE A 218 -9.06 4.11 8.48
N LYS A 219 -8.73 2.86 8.08
CA LYS A 219 -9.76 1.86 7.73
C LYS A 219 -10.74 1.62 8.86
N ARG A 220 -10.23 1.42 10.10
CA ARG A 220 -11.09 1.24 11.28
C ARG A 220 -11.90 2.49 11.61
N ALA A 221 -11.29 3.67 11.54
CA ALA A 221 -11.96 4.94 11.78
C ALA A 221 -13.10 5.18 10.77
N ILE A 222 -12.85 4.92 9.47
CA ILE A 222 -13.88 4.99 8.43
C ILE A 222 -15.01 4.00 8.73
N LEU A 223 -14.69 2.76 9.10
CA LEU A 223 -15.69 1.73 9.41
C LEU A 223 -16.61 2.15 10.57
N PHE A 224 -16.05 2.72 11.64
CA PHE A 224 -16.80 3.05 12.86
C PHE A 224 -17.43 4.44 12.84
N TYR A 225 -16.67 5.48 12.48
CA TYR A 225 -17.10 6.87 12.56
C TYR A 225 -17.80 7.34 11.31
N VAL A 226 -17.36 6.92 10.12
CA VAL A 226 -17.97 7.36 8.86
C VAL A 226 -19.12 6.44 8.49
N ILE A 227 -18.83 5.19 8.13
CA ILE A 227 -19.82 4.21 7.67
C ILE A 227 -20.78 3.83 8.81
N GLY A 228 -20.26 3.62 10.01
CA GLY A 228 -21.06 3.29 11.19
C GLY A 228 -22.05 4.39 11.59
N ASN A 229 -21.74 5.66 11.29
CA ASN A 229 -22.63 6.79 11.53
C ASN A 229 -23.64 6.97 10.37
N ILE A 230 -23.19 6.88 9.12
CA ILE A 230 -24.07 6.95 7.93
C ILE A 230 -25.13 5.84 7.98
N PHE A 231 -24.73 4.60 8.27
CA PHE A 231 -25.61 3.44 8.29
C PHE A 231 -25.95 2.98 9.72
N ARG A 232 -26.45 3.90 10.55
CA ARG A 232 -26.74 3.65 11.97
C ARG A 232 -27.61 2.42 12.23
N LYS A 233 -28.65 2.19 11.41
CA LYS A 233 -29.54 1.02 11.52
C LYS A 233 -28.77 -0.30 11.31
N ARG A 234 -27.92 -0.35 10.27
CA ARG A 234 -27.09 -1.52 9.96
C ARG A 234 -26.04 -1.75 11.04
N ASN A 235 -25.37 -0.69 11.51
CA ASN A 235 -24.37 -0.77 12.57
C ASN A 235 -24.96 -1.34 13.87
N LYS A 236 -26.15 -0.86 14.27
CA LYS A 236 -26.87 -1.39 15.44
C LYS A 236 -27.21 -2.88 15.28
N ALA A 237 -27.70 -3.30 14.10
CA ALA A 237 -27.99 -4.71 13.83
C ALA A 237 -26.74 -5.60 13.93
N ARG A 238 -25.60 -5.14 13.39
CA ARG A 238 -24.31 -5.84 13.49
C ARG A 238 -23.86 -6.04 14.94
N ILE A 239 -23.96 -5.00 15.76
CA ILE A 239 -23.55 -5.07 17.18
C ILE A 239 -24.46 -6.05 17.95
N ILE A 240 -25.78 -6.00 17.70
CA ILE A 240 -26.73 -6.95 18.31
C ILE A 240 -26.44 -8.39 17.86
N HIS A 241 -26.15 -8.59 16.57
CA HIS A 241 -25.79 -9.90 16.04
C HIS A 241 -24.53 -10.47 16.71
N LEU A 242 -23.47 -9.66 16.84
CA LEU A 242 -22.24 -10.04 17.53
C LEU A 242 -22.52 -10.41 19.00
N TYR A 243 -23.32 -9.61 19.70
CA TYR A 243 -23.71 -9.88 21.08
C TYR A 243 -24.46 -11.22 21.22
N ASN A 244 -25.46 -11.46 20.37
CA ASN A 244 -26.24 -12.70 20.39
C ASN A 244 -25.39 -13.92 20.03
N LYS A 245 -24.45 -13.79 19.07
CA LYS A 245 -23.49 -14.84 18.72
C LYS A 245 -22.64 -15.23 19.93
N MET A 246 -22.07 -14.25 20.64
CA MET A 246 -21.31 -14.48 21.86
C MET A 246 -22.13 -15.15 22.96
N LEU A 247 -23.36 -14.67 23.17
CA LEU A 247 -24.26 -15.22 24.19
C LEU A 247 -24.67 -16.66 23.86
N PHE A 248 -24.89 -16.96 22.58
CA PHE A 248 -25.19 -18.30 22.11
C PHE A 248 -24.02 -19.26 22.34
N VAL A 249 -22.80 -18.87 21.95
CA VAL A 249 -21.58 -19.68 22.17
C VAL A 249 -21.40 -20.00 23.65
N ARG A 250 -21.59 -19.03 24.55
CA ARG A 250 -21.46 -19.24 25.99
C ARG A 250 -22.55 -20.16 26.54
N THR A 251 -23.81 -19.92 26.19
CA THR A 251 -24.93 -20.75 26.63
C THR A 251 -24.78 -22.19 26.14
N ASN A 252 -24.45 -22.36 24.86
CA ASN A 252 -24.29 -23.68 24.27
C ASN A 252 -23.05 -24.40 24.83
N GLY A 253 -21.94 -23.70 25.01
CA GLY A 253 -20.73 -24.24 25.64
C GLY A 253 -20.99 -24.75 27.06
N ARG A 254 -21.76 -24.00 27.87
CA ARG A 254 -22.17 -24.46 29.21
C ARG A 254 -23.09 -25.68 29.15
N LYS A 255 -24.05 -25.72 28.21
CA LYS A 255 -24.94 -26.88 28.02
C LYS A 255 -24.15 -28.14 27.66
N LEU A 256 -23.21 -28.01 26.71
CA LEU A 256 -22.33 -29.10 26.28
C LEU A 256 -21.41 -29.57 27.40
N ALA A 257 -20.81 -28.65 28.17
CA ALA A 257 -19.97 -29.00 29.32
C ALA A 257 -20.76 -29.78 30.39
N ARG A 258 -21.98 -29.34 30.71
CA ARG A 258 -22.87 -30.03 31.66
C ARG A 258 -23.26 -31.42 31.16
N ALA A 259 -23.59 -31.56 29.88
CA ALA A 259 -23.90 -32.86 29.28
C ALA A 259 -22.70 -33.82 29.34
N ARG A 260 -21.49 -33.32 29.03
CA ARG A 260 -20.25 -34.10 29.13
C ARG A 260 -19.98 -34.57 30.56
N ILE A 261 -20.14 -33.70 31.55
CA ILE A 261 -19.95 -34.07 32.97
C ILE A 261 -20.96 -35.15 33.38
N ARG A 262 -22.25 -34.99 33.03
CA ARG A 262 -23.27 -36.01 33.32
C ARG A 262 -22.91 -37.36 32.73
N PHE A 263 -22.55 -37.40 31.44
CA PHE A 263 -22.14 -38.63 30.76
C PHE A 263 -20.90 -39.28 31.41
N GLN A 264 -19.90 -38.48 31.81
CA GLN A 264 -18.72 -38.99 32.50
C GLN A 264 -19.02 -39.54 33.89
N VAL A 265 -19.93 -38.89 34.63
CA VAL A 265 -20.36 -39.35 35.96
C VAL A 265 -21.13 -40.65 35.84
N GLU A 266 -22.10 -40.72 34.92
CA GLU A 266 -22.90 -41.92 34.65
C GLU A 266 -22.03 -43.12 34.26
N ARG A 267 -21.04 -42.91 33.38
CA ARG A 267 -20.08 -43.96 33.01
C ARG A 267 -19.27 -44.47 34.22
N ARG A 268 -18.81 -43.57 35.09
CA ARG A 268 -18.08 -43.97 36.31
C ARG A 268 -18.97 -44.71 37.31
N ILE A 269 -20.26 -44.41 37.37
CA ILE A 269 -21.22 -45.12 38.22
C ILE A 269 -21.39 -46.56 37.71
N LEU A 270 -21.62 -46.72 36.40
CA LEU A 270 -21.75 -48.05 35.77
C LEU A 270 -20.48 -48.90 35.94
N GLU A 271 -19.29 -48.31 35.75
CA GLU A 271 -18.01 -48.99 36.00
C GLU A 271 -17.89 -49.47 37.46
N ARG A 272 -18.31 -48.66 38.44
CA ARG A 272 -18.29 -49.04 39.87
C ARG A 272 -19.30 -50.13 40.20
N GLU A 273 -20.48 -50.09 39.58
CA GLU A 273 -21.50 -51.13 39.74
C GLU A 273 -21.05 -52.46 39.14
N GLU A 274 -20.37 -52.45 38.00
CA GLU A 274 -19.79 -53.65 37.40
C GLU A 274 -18.68 -54.26 38.28
N ILE A 275 -17.79 -53.42 38.84
CA ILE A 275 -16.76 -53.88 39.79
C ILE A 275 -17.39 -54.48 41.05
N ARG A 276 -18.46 -53.88 41.59
CA ARG A 276 -19.19 -54.45 42.73
C ARG A 276 -19.79 -55.80 42.38
N ARG A 277 -20.52 -55.91 41.26
CA ARG A 277 -21.09 -57.18 40.80
C ARG A 277 -20.03 -58.27 40.62
N LYS A 278 -18.88 -57.97 40.04
CA LYS A 278 -17.77 -58.95 39.90
C LYS A 278 -17.20 -59.39 41.26
N ARG A 279 -17.17 -58.49 42.24
CA ARG A 279 -16.72 -58.82 43.59
C ARG A 279 -17.71 -59.75 44.28
N ASP A 280 -18.99 -59.44 44.22
CA ASP A 280 -20.05 -60.25 44.84
C ASP A 280 -20.10 -61.65 44.20
N TRP A 281 -19.99 -61.74 42.87
CA TRP A 281 -19.86 -63.02 42.14
C TRP A 281 -18.63 -63.84 42.58
N ASN A 282 -17.49 -63.19 42.82
CA ASN A 282 -16.29 -63.90 43.28
C ASN A 282 -16.44 -64.40 44.73
N ILE A 283 -17.26 -63.76 45.56
CA ILE A 283 -17.55 -64.24 46.92
C ILE A 283 -18.47 -65.47 46.84
N GLU A 284 -19.52 -65.43 46.02
CA GLU A 284 -20.43 -66.57 45.81
C GLU A 284 -19.77 -67.83 45.22
N ILE A 285 -18.61 -67.72 44.54
CA ILE A 285 -17.87 -68.88 44.00
C ILE A 285 -16.96 -69.54 45.05
N ILE A 286 -16.61 -68.84 46.13
CA ILE A 286 -15.66 -69.32 47.15
C ILE A 286 -16.37 -70.03 48.32
N ASP A 287 -17.67 -69.79 48.49
CA ASP A 287 -18.57 -70.55 49.40
C ASP A 287 -19.15 -71.81 48.73
#